data_AF-A0A7R8Z6Y8-F1
#
_entry.id   AF-A0A7R8Z6Y8-F1
#
_cell.length_a   1.000
_cell.length_b   1.000
_cell.length_c   1.000
_cell.angle_alpha   90.00
_cell.angle_beta   90.00
_cell.angle_gamma   90.00
#
_symmetry.space_group_name_H-M   'P 1'
#
loop_
_entity.id
_entity.type
_entity.pdbx_description
1 polymer ?
#
loop_
_entity_poly.entity_id
_entity_poly.type
_entity_poly.pdbx_seq_one_letter_code
_entity_poly.pdbx_strand_id
1 'polypeptide(L)'
;KTISVYSLFQVSTNKTQETTRSYSTRKLSAAKEFIKRDGTASNQGLMYEFKLAALIFFRLVKNATPFHMCTNLEGADLFDDIVFKFEPKGAFPSPTTTTTTTTTTTVFMQLKHKQKSSESEAKPIHFSLFRSNNGGITLMRFFKSFSQIEEKISAERSDIIFNSDLDSCEFVIYTNTKIRHDLFVNKVGTLSEVENLLKTGGYIFLFREKLIHEIEAYKMFIDRVTELTKSNNPTTIFELISFEAEKLRGVIRNKELFNRVDRIKTTSDISDLKVIYDIIKEVKDLDISRFKRFVKKLKVFTCQCNEDEASKVIRQDLQKVLFVPDPYYELMYVRLMNSFKNWWQNDNRYLTENTEMWQDVVRDSDMIIFEIRLNKLREMGLVFKEEMLKECQEQLRDECGIVSIVSYSVWPTLTCLKVCQALGSTEENGVLLIQFKDLKKMGNRIWQRWRDGYRRTVVLDNGEYN
;
A
#
# COMPACT_ATOMS: atom_id res chain seq x y z
N LYS A 1 41.70 -28.18 -16.64
CA LYS A 1 40.33 -28.51 -16.17
C LYS A 1 39.37 -27.71 -17.02
N THR A 2 38.54 -28.38 -17.81
CA THR A 2 37.59 -27.77 -18.74
C THR A 2 36.55 -26.97 -17.96
N ILE A 3 36.38 -25.69 -18.29
CA ILE A 3 35.19 -24.93 -17.89
C ILE A 3 34.09 -25.41 -18.82
N SER A 4 33.15 -26.21 -18.32
CA SER A 4 31.96 -26.55 -19.09
C SER A 4 30.97 -25.41 -18.91
N VAL A 5 30.83 -24.56 -19.91
CA VAL A 5 29.75 -23.57 -19.93
C VAL A 5 28.50 -24.26 -20.44
N TYR A 6 27.48 -24.33 -19.59
CA TYR A 6 26.18 -24.85 -19.97
C TYR A 6 25.21 -23.68 -20.12
N SER A 7 24.64 -23.54 -21.31
CA SER A 7 23.38 -22.81 -21.52
C SER A 7 22.26 -23.56 -20.80
N LEU A 8 21.94 -23.16 -19.57
CA LEU A 8 20.87 -23.77 -18.76
C LEU A 8 19.45 -23.36 -19.18
N PHE A 9 19.31 -22.64 -20.29
CA PHE A 9 18.04 -22.41 -20.97
C PHE A 9 18.11 -22.93 -22.40
N GLN A 10 17.60 -24.15 -22.65
CA GLN A 10 17.11 -24.48 -23.98
C GLN A 10 15.83 -23.67 -24.21
N VAL A 11 15.99 -22.42 -24.64
CA VAL A 11 14.94 -21.81 -25.46
C VAL A 11 14.98 -22.60 -26.76
N SER A 12 13.90 -23.31 -27.08
CA SER A 12 13.71 -23.92 -28.39
C SER A 12 13.89 -22.83 -29.46
N THR A 13 15.09 -22.76 -30.03
CA THR A 13 15.37 -21.94 -31.21
C THR A 13 14.97 -22.76 -32.42
N ASN A 14 13.68 -22.73 -32.75
CA ASN A 14 13.27 -23.00 -34.13
C ASN A 14 14.04 -21.99 -35.01
N LYS A 15 14.91 -22.52 -35.89
CA LYS A 15 15.61 -21.77 -36.93
C LYS A 15 14.58 -20.93 -37.69
N THR A 16 14.47 -19.67 -37.28
CA THR A 16 13.70 -18.64 -37.96
C THR A 16 14.73 -17.63 -38.40
N GLN A 17 14.66 -17.25 -39.67
CA GLN A 17 15.53 -16.28 -40.33
C GLN A 17 15.85 -15.09 -39.43
N GLU A 18 17.09 -14.61 -39.52
CA GLU A 18 17.58 -13.35 -38.94
C GLU A 18 16.70 -12.19 -39.43
N THR A 19 15.57 -11.99 -38.78
CA THR A 19 14.95 -10.68 -38.70
C THR A 19 15.72 -9.96 -37.62
N THR A 20 16.40 -8.88 -37.99
CA THR A 20 16.99 -7.89 -37.08
C THR A 20 15.92 -7.46 -36.09
N ARG A 21 15.81 -8.18 -34.96
CA ARG A 21 14.94 -7.80 -33.84
C ARG A 21 15.62 -6.60 -33.22
N SER A 22 15.24 -5.41 -33.67
CA SER A 22 15.43 -4.21 -32.88
C SER A 22 14.89 -4.55 -31.49
N TYR A 23 15.76 -4.55 -30.48
CA TYR A 23 15.33 -4.65 -29.10
C TYR A 23 14.33 -3.51 -28.92
N SER A 24 13.04 -3.86 -28.95
CA SER A 24 11.95 -2.97 -28.62
C SER A 24 12.19 -2.64 -27.16
N THR A 25 12.92 -1.55 -26.90
CA THR A 25 12.77 -0.77 -25.68
C THR A 25 11.27 -0.67 -25.49
N ARG A 26 10.72 -1.43 -24.53
CA ARG A 26 9.32 -1.30 -24.15
C ARG A 26 9.17 0.19 -23.93
N LYS A 27 8.47 0.87 -24.84
CA LYS A 27 8.06 2.25 -24.60
C LYS A 27 7.36 2.16 -23.26
N LEU A 28 8.01 2.68 -22.20
CA LEU A 28 7.39 2.88 -20.92
C LEU A 28 6.08 3.60 -21.27
N SER A 29 4.96 2.89 -21.14
CA SER A 29 3.65 3.46 -21.44
C SER A 29 3.61 4.75 -20.66
N ALA A 30 3.35 5.88 -21.34
CA ALA A 30 3.40 7.20 -20.72
C ALA A 30 2.73 7.11 -19.34
N ALA A 31 3.50 7.42 -18.30
CA ALA A 31 3.03 7.29 -16.94
C ALA A 31 1.74 8.09 -16.82
N LYS A 32 0.67 7.41 -16.40
CA LYS A 32 -0.62 8.07 -16.27
C LYS A 32 -0.56 9.04 -15.08
N GLU A 33 -1.13 10.21 -15.27
CA GLU A 33 -1.23 11.27 -14.27
C GLU A 33 -2.60 11.21 -13.56
N PHE A 34 -2.66 11.78 -12.36
CA PHE A 34 -3.88 12.03 -11.60
C PHE A 34 -3.93 13.49 -11.16
N ILE A 35 -5.11 13.98 -10.77
CA ILE A 35 -5.23 15.32 -10.20
C ILE A 35 -4.96 15.24 -8.70
N LYS A 36 -3.89 15.91 -8.27
CA LYS A 36 -3.41 15.94 -6.89
C LYS A 36 -3.87 17.22 -6.19
N ARG A 37 -4.38 17.09 -4.98
CA ARG A 37 -4.72 18.21 -4.11
C ARG A 37 -3.56 18.57 -3.20
N ASP A 38 -3.59 19.80 -2.70
CA ASP A 38 -2.69 20.21 -1.64
C ASP A 38 -2.98 19.45 -0.34
N GLY A 39 -1.94 18.91 0.27
CA GLY A 39 -2.04 18.27 1.58
C GLY A 39 -2.38 19.28 2.68
N THR A 40 -3.22 18.88 3.64
CA THR A 40 -3.65 19.76 4.76
C THR A 40 -2.96 19.46 6.09
N ALA A 41 -2.07 18.46 6.12
CA ALA A 41 -1.38 18.06 7.34
C ALA A 41 -0.26 19.02 7.73
N SER A 42 0.06 19.06 9.03
CA SER A 42 1.25 19.76 9.53
C SER A 42 2.53 19.11 9.01
N ASN A 43 3.67 19.82 9.04
CA ASN A 43 4.96 19.29 8.57
C ASN A 43 5.27 17.87 9.08
N GLN A 44 4.99 17.58 10.35
CA GLN A 44 5.18 16.24 10.93
C GLN A 44 4.16 15.23 10.41
N GLY A 45 2.90 15.63 10.25
CA GLY A 45 1.88 14.80 9.61
C GLY A 45 2.30 14.41 8.20
N LEU A 46 2.79 15.38 7.41
CA LEU A 46 3.32 15.13 6.06
C LEU A 46 4.50 14.14 6.11
N MET A 47 5.41 14.25 7.10
CA MET A 47 6.51 13.29 7.24
C MET A 47 6.02 11.87 7.52
N TYR A 48 5.00 11.73 8.36
CA TYR A 48 4.37 10.44 8.63
C TYR A 48 3.68 9.87 7.38
N GLU A 49 2.95 10.71 6.64
CA GLU A 49 2.22 10.32 5.42
C GLU A 49 3.15 9.75 4.35
N PHE A 50 4.22 10.46 3.98
CA PHE A 50 5.08 9.96 2.90
C PHE A 50 5.88 8.71 3.33
N LYS A 51 6.27 8.59 4.60
CA LYS A 51 6.94 7.38 5.11
C LYS A 51 6.00 6.18 5.06
N LEU A 52 4.75 6.35 5.45
CA LEU A 52 3.75 5.30 5.36
C LEU A 52 3.43 4.94 3.90
N ALA A 53 3.36 5.93 3.00
CA ALA A 53 3.23 5.69 1.57
C ALA A 53 4.41 4.88 1.02
N ALA A 54 5.65 5.19 1.41
CA ALA A 54 6.82 4.42 1.01
C ALA A 54 6.77 2.97 1.51
N LEU A 55 6.33 2.75 2.75
CA LEU A 55 6.13 1.41 3.30
C LEU A 55 5.07 0.62 2.51
N ILE A 56 3.93 1.25 2.21
CA ILE A 56 2.85 0.63 1.45
C ILE A 56 3.30 0.28 0.04
N PHE A 57 3.92 1.24 -0.68
CA PHE A 57 4.49 0.99 -2.00
C PHE A 57 5.44 -0.20 -1.99
N PHE A 58 6.35 -0.24 -1.03
CA PHE A 58 7.32 -1.30 -0.95
C PHE A 58 6.65 -2.68 -0.77
N ARG A 59 5.63 -2.74 0.09
CA ARG A 59 4.83 -3.96 0.29
C ARG A 59 4.00 -4.31 -0.95
N LEU A 60 3.52 -3.33 -1.72
CA LEU A 60 2.86 -3.54 -3.00
C LEU A 60 3.83 -4.15 -4.02
N VAL A 61 5.02 -3.58 -4.21
CA VAL A 61 6.07 -4.14 -5.10
C VAL A 61 6.35 -5.61 -4.77
N LYS A 62 6.39 -5.96 -3.49
CA LYS A 62 6.61 -7.33 -3.05
C LYS A 62 5.42 -8.25 -3.35
N ASN A 63 4.21 -7.85 -2.95
CA ASN A 63 3.07 -8.76 -2.81
C ASN A 63 1.97 -8.56 -3.87
N ALA A 64 2.08 -7.56 -4.74
CA ALA A 64 1.05 -7.23 -5.72
C ALA A 64 1.64 -6.83 -7.08
N THR A 65 0.96 -7.19 -8.16
CA THR A 65 1.27 -6.73 -9.52
C THR A 65 0.08 -7.05 -10.44
N PRO A 66 -0.37 -6.11 -11.29
CA PRO A 66 0.00 -4.70 -11.29
C PRO A 66 -0.53 -3.95 -10.06
N PHE A 67 0.02 -2.78 -9.77
CA PHE A 67 -0.59 -1.83 -8.82
C PHE A 67 -0.41 -0.38 -9.27
N HIS A 68 -1.28 0.49 -8.77
CA HIS A 68 -1.20 1.94 -8.94
C HIS A 68 -1.42 2.59 -7.58
N MET A 69 -0.54 3.51 -7.18
CA MET A 69 -0.65 4.25 -5.92
C MET A 69 -0.50 5.74 -6.15
N CYS A 70 -1.29 6.54 -5.43
CA CYS A 70 -1.26 8.00 -5.45
C CYS A 70 -1.50 8.55 -4.05
N THR A 71 -1.30 9.86 -3.88
CA THR A 71 -1.47 10.59 -2.62
C THR A 71 -2.23 11.88 -2.89
N ASN A 72 -3.08 12.28 -1.95
CA ASN A 72 -3.95 13.46 -2.03
C ASN A 72 -4.82 13.48 -3.29
N LEU A 73 -5.45 12.35 -3.63
CA LEU A 73 -6.25 12.18 -4.86
C LEU A 73 -7.50 13.07 -4.86
N GLU A 74 -7.66 13.90 -5.89
CA GLU A 74 -8.88 14.70 -6.05
C GLU A 74 -10.11 13.80 -6.26
N GLY A 75 -11.18 14.10 -5.51
CA GLY A 75 -12.42 13.33 -5.54
C GLY A 75 -12.50 12.18 -4.55
N ALA A 76 -11.40 11.87 -3.84
CA ALA A 76 -11.43 10.96 -2.69
C ALA A 76 -11.78 11.65 -1.36
N ASP A 77 -11.99 12.97 -1.37
CA ASP A 77 -12.38 13.81 -0.22
C ASP A 77 -11.57 13.53 1.05
N LEU A 78 -12.10 12.86 2.08
CA LEU A 78 -11.36 12.58 3.31
C LEU A 78 -10.48 11.33 3.22
N PHE A 79 -10.71 10.45 2.25
CA PHE A 79 -9.93 9.22 2.09
C PHE A 79 -8.88 9.35 0.97
N ASP A 80 -8.27 10.52 0.87
CA ASP A 80 -7.37 10.87 -0.23
C ASP A 80 -5.89 10.78 0.11
N ASP A 81 -5.51 10.74 1.40
CA ASP A 81 -4.10 10.81 1.83
C ASP A 81 -3.23 9.79 1.09
N ILE A 82 -3.68 8.52 1.06
CA ILE A 82 -3.05 7.47 0.25
C ILE A 82 -4.16 6.64 -0.40
N VAL A 83 -4.11 6.52 -1.72
CA VAL A 83 -5.06 5.70 -2.49
C VAL A 83 -4.29 4.76 -3.39
N PHE A 84 -4.66 3.48 -3.37
CA PHE A 84 -4.01 2.49 -4.22
C PHE A 84 -4.96 1.41 -4.71
N LYS A 85 -4.70 0.93 -5.93
CA LYS A 85 -5.39 -0.19 -6.57
C LYS A 85 -4.38 -1.27 -6.90
N PHE A 86 -4.66 -2.52 -6.58
CA PHE A 86 -3.69 -3.60 -6.74
C PHE A 86 -4.34 -4.97 -7.01
N GLU A 87 -3.55 -5.86 -7.60
CA GLU A 87 -3.87 -7.29 -7.75
C GLU A 87 -2.88 -8.13 -6.92
N PRO A 88 -3.35 -8.98 -5.97
CA PRO A 88 -2.46 -9.81 -5.17
C PRO A 88 -1.65 -10.81 -6.03
N LYS A 89 -0.34 -10.92 -5.76
CA LYS A 89 0.51 -11.94 -6.39
C LYS A 89 0.14 -13.32 -5.90
N GLY A 90 0.06 -14.29 -6.82
CA GLY A 90 -0.21 -15.68 -6.47
C GLY A 90 -1.65 -15.95 -6.08
N ALA A 91 -2.59 -15.05 -6.42
CA ALA A 91 -4.00 -15.38 -6.48
C ALA A 91 -4.22 -16.45 -7.56
N PHE A 92 -4.04 -17.72 -7.18
CA PHE A 92 -4.34 -18.83 -8.06
C PHE A 92 -5.85 -18.85 -8.29
N PRO A 93 -6.30 -18.97 -9.54
CA PRO A 93 -7.73 -19.13 -9.80
C PRO A 93 -8.23 -20.35 -9.04
N SER A 94 -9.28 -20.16 -8.25
CA SER A 94 -9.93 -21.28 -7.57
C SER A 94 -10.33 -22.31 -8.63
N PRO A 95 -9.98 -23.60 -8.47
CA PRO A 95 -10.23 -24.62 -9.49
C PRO A 95 -11.71 -24.83 -9.80
N THR A 96 -12.62 -24.30 -8.98
CA THR A 96 -14.07 -24.40 -9.16
C THR A 96 -14.71 -23.25 -9.93
N THR A 97 -13.96 -22.20 -10.28
CA THR A 97 -14.50 -21.02 -10.97
C THR A 97 -13.92 -20.94 -12.38
N THR A 98 -14.72 -21.31 -13.37
CA THR A 98 -14.36 -21.29 -14.80
C THR A 98 -14.10 -19.87 -15.36
N THR A 99 -14.30 -18.83 -14.55
CA THR A 99 -13.93 -17.45 -14.86
C THR A 99 -12.81 -16.99 -13.91
N THR A 100 -11.58 -16.97 -14.43
CA THR A 100 -10.39 -16.42 -13.76
C THR A 100 -10.46 -14.88 -13.72
N THR A 101 -11.40 -14.32 -12.96
CA THR A 101 -11.42 -12.88 -12.69
C THR A 101 -10.40 -12.61 -11.59
N THR A 102 -9.28 -11.98 -11.94
CA THR A 102 -8.35 -11.48 -10.93
C THR A 102 -9.07 -10.39 -10.15
N THR A 103 -9.23 -10.60 -8.84
CA THR A 103 -9.88 -9.63 -7.97
C THR A 103 -8.93 -8.46 -7.73
N THR A 104 -9.16 -7.35 -8.43
CA THR A 104 -8.51 -6.07 -8.12
C THR A 104 -9.11 -5.51 -6.84
N THR A 105 -8.30 -4.94 -5.96
CA THR A 105 -8.77 -4.26 -4.75
C THR A 105 -8.33 -2.81 -4.78
N THR A 106 -9.24 -1.88 -4.45
CA THR A 106 -8.93 -0.45 -4.33
C THR A 106 -9.08 -0.01 -2.87
N VAL A 107 -8.07 0.68 -2.35
CA VAL A 107 -8.04 1.12 -0.96
C VAL A 107 -7.97 2.64 -0.94
N PHE A 108 -8.94 3.25 -0.27
CA PHE A 108 -8.99 4.68 0.03
C PHE A 108 -8.66 4.87 1.50
N MET A 109 -7.61 5.63 1.81
CA MET A 109 -7.09 5.73 3.18
C MET A 109 -6.99 7.16 3.67
N GLN A 110 -7.47 7.38 4.89
CA GLN A 110 -7.22 8.57 5.70
C GLN A 110 -6.22 8.23 6.79
N LEU A 111 -5.14 9.00 6.87
CA LEU A 111 -4.15 9.00 7.92
C LEU A 111 -4.53 10.00 9.03
N LYS A 112 -4.36 9.57 10.27
CA LYS A 112 -4.52 10.42 11.47
C LYS A 112 -3.35 10.20 12.40
N HIS A 113 -2.36 11.08 12.30
CA HIS A 113 -1.20 11.08 13.15
C HIS A 113 -1.39 11.98 14.37
N LYS A 114 -1.04 11.48 15.55
CA LYS A 114 -0.91 12.29 16.77
C LYS A 114 0.52 12.18 17.28
N GLN A 115 1.20 13.32 17.41
CA GLN A 115 2.49 13.36 18.05
C GLN A 115 2.32 13.00 19.53
N LYS A 116 3.22 12.18 20.08
CA LYS A 116 3.29 11.95 21.52
C LYS A 116 3.85 13.20 22.19
N SER A 117 2.99 14.18 22.47
CA SER A 117 3.36 15.36 23.26
C SER A 117 3.49 14.95 24.72
N SER A 118 4.70 14.56 25.15
CA SER A 118 5.04 14.04 26.48
C SER A 118 4.31 12.74 26.88
N GLU A 119 4.96 11.90 27.69
CA GLU A 119 4.49 10.55 28.05
C GLU A 119 3.15 10.51 28.82
N SER A 120 2.60 11.66 29.20
CA SER A 120 1.26 11.76 29.77
C SER A 120 0.17 11.49 28.71
N GLU A 121 -0.16 10.21 28.57
CA GLU A 121 -1.34 9.60 27.95
C GLU A 121 -2.02 10.43 26.84
N ALA A 122 -1.62 10.20 25.59
CA ALA A 122 -2.37 10.69 24.44
C ALA A 122 -3.84 10.24 24.54
N LYS A 123 -4.75 11.20 24.79
CA LYS A 123 -6.20 10.94 24.88
C LYS A 123 -6.66 10.10 23.68
N PRO A 124 -7.40 9.00 23.90
CA PRO A 124 -7.94 8.19 22.83
C PRO A 124 -8.77 9.04 21.86
N ILE A 125 -8.72 8.70 20.57
CA ILE A 125 -9.59 9.27 19.57
C ILE A 125 -11.02 8.82 19.88
N HIS A 126 -11.91 9.80 19.97
CA HIS A 126 -13.34 9.60 20.10
C HIS A 126 -13.99 9.82 18.74
N PHE A 127 -14.64 8.79 18.21
CA PHE A 127 -15.49 8.91 17.02
C PHE A 127 -16.87 9.34 17.49
N SER A 128 -17.31 10.54 17.09
CA SER A 128 -18.73 10.86 17.18
C SER A 128 -19.45 10.35 15.94
N LEU A 129 -20.70 9.92 16.09
CA LEU A 129 -21.54 9.52 14.97
C LEU A 129 -21.89 10.74 14.12
N PHE A 130 -22.26 11.82 14.80
CA PHE A 130 -22.73 13.06 14.18
C PHE A 130 -21.81 14.24 14.51
N ARG A 131 -22.27 15.48 14.25
CA ARG A 131 -21.44 16.68 14.45
C ARG A 131 -20.85 16.73 15.86
N SER A 132 -19.54 16.99 15.90
CA SER A 132 -18.81 17.36 17.10
C SER A 132 -18.68 18.87 17.12
N ASN A 133 -19.06 19.50 18.24
CA ASN A 133 -18.88 20.94 18.43
C ASN A 133 -17.40 21.37 18.45
N ASN A 134 -16.48 20.41 18.57
CA ASN A 134 -15.05 20.66 18.83
C ASN A 134 -14.14 20.19 17.68
N GLY A 135 -14.66 20.08 16.44
CA GLY A 135 -13.86 19.65 15.30
C GLY A 135 -13.36 18.20 15.38
N GLY A 136 -14.00 17.37 16.21
CA GLY A 136 -13.64 15.96 16.36
C GLY A 136 -13.89 15.12 15.11
N ILE A 137 -13.37 13.90 15.12
CA ILE A 137 -13.58 12.93 14.05
C ILE A 137 -15.04 12.47 14.07
N THR A 138 -15.79 12.75 13.01
CA THR A 138 -17.20 12.35 12.90
C THR A 138 -17.40 11.32 11.80
N LEU A 139 -18.19 10.28 12.09
CA LEU A 139 -18.46 9.21 11.14
C LEU A 139 -19.26 9.73 9.94
N MET A 140 -20.16 10.69 10.15
CA MET A 140 -20.93 11.32 9.08
C MET A 140 -20.08 12.03 8.03
N ARG A 141 -18.93 12.60 8.41
CA ARG A 141 -18.01 13.23 7.46
C ARG A 141 -17.40 12.19 6.52
N PHE A 142 -16.95 11.06 7.06
CA PHE A 142 -16.45 9.95 6.24
C PHE A 142 -17.53 9.32 5.38
N PHE A 143 -18.78 9.24 5.87
CA PHE A 143 -19.89 8.76 5.06
C PHE A 143 -20.15 9.65 3.83
N LYS A 144 -20.04 10.98 3.99
CA LYS A 144 -20.15 11.91 2.86
C LYS A 144 -19.01 11.71 1.84
N SER A 145 -17.77 11.55 2.33
CA SER A 145 -16.62 11.23 1.47
C SER A 145 -16.81 9.89 0.73
N PHE A 146 -17.28 8.85 1.42
CA PHE A 146 -17.64 7.57 0.80
C PHE A 146 -18.70 7.74 -0.30
N SER A 147 -19.70 8.58 -0.04
CA SER A 147 -20.77 8.85 -1.00
C SER A 147 -20.25 9.53 -2.27
N GLN A 148 -19.36 10.51 -2.12
CA GLN A 148 -18.72 11.17 -3.27
C GLN A 148 -17.83 10.20 -4.07
N ILE A 149 -17.10 9.31 -3.39
CA ILE A 149 -16.29 8.28 -4.05
C ILE A 149 -17.17 7.29 -4.83
N GLU A 150 -18.29 6.85 -4.27
CA GLU A 150 -19.24 5.96 -4.97
C GLU A 150 -19.84 6.64 -6.23
N GLU A 151 -20.15 7.93 -6.13
CA GLU A 151 -20.62 8.72 -7.28
C GLU A 151 -19.53 8.84 -8.36
N LYS A 152 -18.28 9.12 -7.96
CA LYS A 152 -17.12 9.16 -8.87
C LYS A 152 -16.85 7.82 -9.55
N ILE A 153 -16.88 6.72 -8.80
CA ILE A 153 -16.74 5.36 -9.36
C ILE A 153 -17.79 5.10 -10.44
N SER A 154 -19.00 5.60 -10.23
CA SER A 154 -20.10 5.43 -11.18
C SER A 154 -19.90 6.28 -12.45
N ALA A 155 -19.33 7.48 -12.31
CA ALA A 155 -19.17 8.46 -13.39
C ALA A 155 -17.87 8.32 -14.21
N GLU A 156 -16.74 7.97 -13.59
CA GLU A 156 -15.39 8.09 -14.16
C GLU A 156 -14.78 6.72 -14.52
N ARG A 157 -15.42 5.98 -15.44
CA ARG A 157 -14.98 4.62 -15.85
C ARG A 157 -13.64 4.57 -16.59
N SER A 158 -13.07 5.69 -16.99
CA SER A 158 -11.74 5.74 -17.62
C SER A 158 -10.59 5.94 -16.62
N ASP A 159 -10.88 6.41 -15.41
CA ASP A 159 -9.87 6.66 -14.38
C ASP A 159 -9.30 5.35 -13.81
N ILE A 160 -8.01 5.30 -13.48
CA ILE A 160 -7.39 4.05 -13.00
C ILE A 160 -7.99 3.57 -11.69
N ILE A 161 -8.22 4.50 -10.75
CA ILE A 161 -8.70 4.23 -9.40
C ILE A 161 -10.22 4.13 -9.41
N PHE A 162 -10.92 5.08 -10.03
CA PHE A 162 -12.39 5.13 -10.03
C PHE A 162 -13.03 4.13 -11.00
N ASN A 163 -12.29 3.54 -11.95
CA ASN A 163 -12.76 2.38 -12.72
C ASN A 163 -12.66 1.07 -11.92
N SER A 164 -13.28 1.03 -10.74
CA SER A 164 -13.29 -0.12 -9.85
C SER A 164 -14.72 -0.40 -9.39
N ASP A 165 -15.04 -1.64 -9.05
CA ASP A 165 -16.34 -1.91 -8.43
C ASP A 165 -16.31 -1.46 -6.98
N LEU A 166 -17.38 -0.82 -6.51
CA LEU A 166 -17.47 -0.38 -5.12
C LEU A 166 -17.28 -1.55 -4.14
N ASP A 167 -17.73 -2.75 -4.52
CA ASP A 167 -17.56 -3.96 -3.73
C ASP A 167 -16.09 -4.38 -3.56
N SER A 168 -15.25 -4.06 -4.54
CA SER A 168 -13.79 -4.22 -4.48
C SER A 168 -13.05 -3.11 -3.72
N CYS A 169 -13.78 -2.10 -3.25
CA CYS A 169 -13.20 -0.97 -2.51
C CYS A 169 -13.20 -1.20 -1.00
N GLU A 170 -12.09 -0.82 -0.35
CA GLU A 170 -11.95 -0.74 1.10
C GLU A 170 -11.66 0.70 1.53
N PHE A 171 -12.21 1.09 2.69
CA PHE A 171 -12.03 2.42 3.26
C PHE A 171 -11.33 2.28 4.59
N VAL A 172 -10.20 2.98 4.76
CA VAL A 172 -9.32 2.79 5.91
C VAL A 172 -9.11 4.10 6.63
N ILE A 173 -9.30 4.09 7.95
CA ILE A 173 -8.77 5.12 8.84
C ILE A 173 -7.57 4.54 9.57
N TYR A 174 -6.41 5.13 9.36
CA TYR A 174 -5.14 4.64 9.89
C TYR A 174 -4.58 5.62 10.91
N THR A 175 -4.38 5.16 12.14
CA THR A 175 -3.88 6.02 13.21
C THR A 175 -2.91 5.29 14.14
N ASN A 176 -1.91 6.03 14.60
CA ASN A 176 -1.01 5.61 15.67
C ASN A 176 -1.64 5.76 17.08
N THR A 177 -2.80 6.41 17.20
CA THR A 177 -3.44 6.71 18.48
C THR A 177 -4.47 5.66 18.84
N LYS A 178 -4.61 5.37 20.15
CA LYS A 178 -5.69 4.53 20.69
C LYS A 178 -7.05 5.12 20.31
N ILE A 179 -8.02 4.25 20.04
CA ILE A 179 -9.41 4.63 19.78
C ILE A 179 -10.28 4.08 20.90
N ARG A 180 -11.32 4.81 21.28
CA ARG A 180 -12.31 4.31 22.24
C ARG A 180 -13.09 3.13 21.63
N HIS A 181 -13.19 2.04 22.37
CA HIS A 181 -13.75 0.77 21.86
C HIS A 181 -15.28 0.67 21.87
N ASP A 182 -15.99 1.77 22.15
CA ASP A 182 -17.45 1.76 22.30
C ASP A 182 -18.19 1.47 20.98
N LEU A 183 -17.67 1.94 19.85
CA LEU A 183 -18.29 1.72 18.53
C LEU A 183 -17.81 0.45 17.81
N PHE A 184 -16.72 -0.15 18.30
CA PHE A 184 -15.94 -1.10 17.51
C PHE A 184 -15.82 -2.48 18.16
N VAL A 185 -15.54 -3.48 17.33
CA VAL A 185 -15.11 -4.82 17.72
C VAL A 185 -13.74 -5.09 17.13
N ASN A 186 -12.85 -5.63 17.96
CA ASN A 186 -11.53 -6.02 17.48
C ASN A 186 -11.70 -7.18 16.50
N LYS A 187 -11.10 -7.06 15.32
CA LYS A 187 -11.11 -8.14 14.34
C LYS A 187 -10.21 -9.27 14.85
N VAL A 188 -10.78 -10.45 15.00
CA VAL A 188 -10.07 -11.69 15.32
C VAL A 188 -10.16 -12.62 14.11
N GLY A 189 -9.04 -13.23 13.72
CA GLY A 189 -8.98 -14.19 12.61
C GLY A 189 -7.90 -13.88 11.58
N THR A 190 -7.97 -14.57 10.45
CA THR A 190 -7.04 -14.41 9.33
C THR A 190 -7.13 -13.02 8.73
N LEU A 191 -5.97 -12.41 8.50
CA LEU A 191 -5.86 -11.11 7.87
C LEU A 191 -6.08 -11.23 6.36
N SER A 192 -6.90 -10.34 5.81
CA SER A 192 -7.00 -10.11 4.37
C SER A 192 -5.70 -9.57 3.79
N GLU A 193 -5.56 -9.57 2.47
CA GLU A 193 -4.38 -9.05 1.76
C GLU A 193 -4.13 -7.58 2.11
N VAL A 194 -5.19 -6.74 2.12
CA VAL A 194 -5.09 -5.33 2.51
C VAL A 194 -4.58 -5.20 3.94
N GLU A 195 -5.08 -6.03 4.86
CA GLU A 195 -4.65 -5.97 6.25
C GLU A 195 -3.19 -6.40 6.43
N ASN A 196 -2.72 -7.39 5.67
CA ASN A 196 -1.31 -7.78 5.64
C ASN A 196 -0.42 -6.66 5.08
N LEU A 197 -0.91 -5.94 4.06
CA LEU A 197 -0.20 -4.79 3.49
C LEU A 197 -0.10 -3.62 4.48
N LEU A 198 -1.15 -3.34 5.25
CA LEU A 198 -1.22 -2.12 6.06
C LEU A 198 -0.76 -2.31 7.51
N LYS A 199 -0.87 -3.53 8.07
CA LYS A 199 -0.59 -3.76 9.50
C LYS A 199 0.88 -3.51 9.83
N THR A 200 1.11 -2.65 10.81
CA THR A 200 2.45 -2.35 11.36
C THR A 200 2.52 -2.59 12.87
N GLY A 201 1.44 -3.11 13.44
CA GLY A 201 1.26 -3.35 14.86
C GLY A 201 -0.22 -3.23 15.24
N GLY A 202 -0.48 -2.94 16.51
CA GLY A 202 -1.78 -2.50 17.00
C GLY A 202 -2.97 -3.42 16.69
N TYR A 203 -4.12 -2.79 16.47
CA TYR A 203 -5.42 -3.47 16.31
C TYR A 203 -6.14 -2.98 15.07
N ILE A 204 -7.01 -3.85 14.53
CA ILE A 204 -7.92 -3.54 13.44
C ILE A 204 -9.33 -3.65 13.98
N PHE A 205 -10.07 -2.57 13.89
CA PHE A 205 -11.42 -2.45 14.40
C PHE A 205 -12.43 -2.41 13.26
N LEU A 206 -13.50 -3.18 13.42
CA LEU A 206 -14.70 -3.14 12.60
C LEU A 206 -15.85 -2.55 13.41
N PHE A 207 -16.82 -1.97 12.75
CA PHE A 207 -18.02 -1.47 13.43
C PHE A 207 -18.90 -2.61 13.91
N ARG A 208 -19.54 -2.40 15.06
CA ARG A 208 -20.54 -3.34 15.59
C ARG A 208 -21.78 -3.33 14.73
N GLU A 209 -22.27 -4.49 14.33
CA GLU A 209 -23.54 -4.60 13.60
C GLU A 209 -24.70 -4.04 14.42
N LYS A 210 -24.70 -4.22 15.74
CA LYS A 210 -25.68 -3.62 16.65
C LYS A 210 -25.78 -2.09 16.52
N LEU A 211 -24.66 -1.40 16.27
CA LEU A 211 -24.67 0.06 16.08
C LEU A 211 -25.48 0.47 14.85
N ILE A 212 -25.48 -0.35 13.80
CA ILE A 212 -26.25 -0.09 12.58
C ILE A 212 -27.75 -0.11 12.89
N HIS A 213 -28.21 -1.11 13.65
CA HIS A 213 -29.60 -1.18 14.09
C HIS A 213 -30.00 -0.01 15.00
N GLU A 214 -29.10 0.45 15.88
CA GLU A 214 -29.35 1.62 16.72
C GLU A 214 -29.47 2.91 15.89
N ILE A 215 -28.66 3.06 14.83
CA ILE A 215 -28.72 4.21 13.91
C ILE A 215 -30.00 4.17 13.06
N GLU A 216 -30.40 3.00 12.59
CA GLU A 216 -31.66 2.79 11.86
C GLU A 216 -32.87 3.14 12.72
N ALA A 217 -32.93 2.62 13.96
CA ALA A 217 -33.99 2.97 14.90
C ALA A 217 -34.00 4.47 15.24
N TYR A 218 -32.81 5.08 15.39
CA TYR A 218 -32.69 6.52 15.60
C TYR A 218 -33.21 7.32 14.39
N LYS A 219 -32.90 6.92 13.15
CA LYS A 219 -33.42 7.57 11.94
C LYS A 219 -34.94 7.51 11.88
N MET A 220 -35.53 6.33 12.14
CA MET A 220 -36.99 6.16 12.17
C MET A 220 -37.66 7.09 13.20
N PHE A 221 -37.05 7.21 14.38
CA PHE A 221 -37.50 8.16 15.40
C PHE A 221 -37.42 9.61 14.92
N ILE A 222 -36.31 10.02 14.29
CA ILE A 222 -36.16 11.37 13.75
C ILE A 222 -37.18 11.66 12.64
N ASP A 223 -37.48 10.69 11.78
CA ASP A 223 -38.53 10.83 10.76
C ASP A 223 -39.89 11.02 11.40
N ARG A 224 -40.20 10.26 12.46
CA ARG A 224 -41.44 10.42 13.20
C ARG A 224 -41.56 11.77 13.90
N VAL A 225 -40.48 12.25 14.54
CA VAL A 225 -40.43 13.59 15.14
C VAL A 225 -40.60 14.67 14.07
N THR A 226 -40.04 14.47 12.87
CA THR A 226 -40.20 15.38 11.73
C THR A 226 -41.65 15.44 11.25
N GLU A 227 -42.41 14.35 11.31
CA GLU A 227 -43.84 14.35 11.01
C GLU A 227 -44.65 15.06 12.10
N LEU A 228 -44.38 14.76 13.38
CA LEU A 228 -45.09 15.34 14.52
C LEU A 228 -44.93 16.87 14.57
N THR A 229 -43.74 17.37 14.28
CA THR A 229 -43.44 18.82 14.26
C THR A 229 -44.12 19.58 13.13
N LYS A 230 -44.74 18.90 12.15
CA LYS A 230 -45.60 19.53 11.14
C LYS A 230 -47.04 19.77 11.61
N SER A 231 -47.43 19.21 12.77
CA SER A 231 -48.75 19.45 13.37
C SER A 231 -48.85 20.86 13.96
N ASN A 232 -50.04 21.44 13.98
CA ASN A 232 -50.28 22.82 14.47
C ASN A 232 -50.61 22.91 15.97
N ASN A 233 -50.50 21.83 16.76
CA ASN A 233 -50.84 21.84 18.19
C ASN A 233 -49.58 21.60 19.07
N PRO A 234 -48.91 22.67 19.55
CA PRO A 234 -47.65 22.59 20.28
C PRO A 234 -47.71 21.72 21.55
N THR A 235 -48.79 21.82 22.33
CA THR A 235 -48.92 21.12 23.61
C THR A 235 -48.93 19.60 23.40
N THR A 236 -49.64 19.12 22.39
CA THR A 236 -49.69 17.68 22.07
C THR A 236 -48.41 17.15 21.43
N ILE A 237 -47.60 18.02 20.80
CA ILE A 237 -46.39 17.59 20.09
C ILE A 237 -45.32 17.12 21.08
N PHE A 238 -45.08 17.86 22.17
CA PHE A 238 -44.05 17.47 23.13
C PHE A 238 -44.38 16.17 23.86
N GLU A 239 -45.65 15.93 24.19
CA GLU A 239 -46.10 14.67 24.79
C GLU A 239 -45.85 13.48 23.86
N LEU A 240 -46.18 13.63 22.57
CA LEU A 240 -45.95 12.59 21.55
C LEU A 240 -44.46 12.35 21.28
N ILE A 241 -43.65 13.41 21.21
CA ILE A 241 -42.20 13.30 21.05
C ILE A 241 -41.59 12.57 22.25
N SER A 242 -42.00 12.94 23.47
CA SER A 242 -41.53 12.31 24.71
C SER A 242 -41.89 10.82 24.76
N PHE A 243 -43.09 10.46 24.32
CA PHE A 243 -43.54 9.08 24.20
C PHE A 243 -42.69 8.27 23.20
N GLU A 244 -42.44 8.81 21.99
CA GLU A 244 -41.59 8.15 21.00
C GLU A 244 -40.13 8.03 21.45
N ALA A 245 -39.61 9.04 22.16
CA ALA A 245 -38.27 9.00 22.73
C ALA A 245 -38.12 7.88 23.78
N GLU A 246 -39.16 7.63 24.59
CA GLU A 246 -39.14 6.56 25.60
C GLU A 246 -39.11 5.17 24.98
N LYS A 247 -39.83 4.95 23.86
CA LYS A 247 -39.75 3.68 23.11
C LYS A 247 -38.32 3.42 22.63
N LEU A 248 -37.66 4.44 22.09
CA LEU A 248 -36.32 4.31 21.53
C LEU A 248 -35.24 4.09 22.60
N ARG A 249 -35.41 4.64 23.82
CA ARG A 249 -34.47 4.45 24.94
C ARG A 249 -34.22 2.99 25.30
N GLY A 250 -35.20 2.10 25.10
CA GLY A 250 -35.02 0.66 25.34
C GLY A 250 -34.09 -0.03 24.32
N VAL A 251 -33.95 0.56 23.13
CA VAL A 251 -33.20 0.00 22.00
C VAL A 251 -31.75 0.51 21.99
N ILE A 252 -31.55 1.81 22.23
CA ILE A 252 -30.26 2.47 22.08
C ILE A 252 -29.34 2.21 23.28
N ARG A 253 -28.11 1.78 22.99
CA ARG A 253 -27.05 1.61 24.00
C ARG A 253 -25.89 2.56 23.77
N ASN A 254 -25.75 3.10 22.56
CA ASN A 254 -24.79 4.13 22.25
C ASN A 254 -25.07 5.42 23.04
N LYS A 255 -24.08 5.87 23.82
CA LYS A 255 -24.20 7.04 24.70
C LYS A 255 -24.51 8.34 23.95
N GLU A 256 -23.93 8.54 22.77
CA GLU A 256 -24.17 9.76 21.98
C GLU A 256 -25.61 9.81 21.47
N LEU A 257 -26.10 8.71 20.90
CA LEU A 257 -27.49 8.62 20.46
C LEU A 257 -28.46 8.77 21.62
N PHE A 258 -28.18 8.10 22.75
CA PHE A 258 -28.99 8.19 23.96
C PHE A 258 -29.11 9.64 24.44
N ASN A 259 -27.99 10.35 24.56
CA ASN A 259 -27.98 11.75 25.00
C ASN A 259 -28.74 12.67 24.02
N ARG A 260 -28.71 12.37 22.71
CA ARG A 260 -29.48 13.14 21.71
C ARG A 260 -30.98 12.91 21.85
N VAL A 261 -31.40 11.65 22.03
CA VAL A 261 -32.81 11.31 22.30
C VAL A 261 -33.28 11.94 23.61
N ASP A 262 -32.45 11.88 24.64
CA ASP A 262 -32.73 12.49 25.95
C ASP A 262 -32.92 14.00 25.85
N ARG A 263 -32.05 14.69 25.11
CA ARG A 263 -32.16 16.12 24.85
C ARG A 263 -33.44 16.49 24.10
N ILE A 264 -33.85 15.67 23.12
CA ILE A 264 -35.13 15.88 22.41
C ILE A 264 -36.30 15.66 23.37
N LYS A 265 -36.23 14.65 24.24
CA LYS A 265 -37.28 14.35 25.22
C LYS A 265 -37.49 15.46 26.25
N THR A 266 -36.41 16.06 26.75
CA THR A 266 -36.47 17.10 27.79
C THR A 266 -36.79 18.48 27.26
N THR A 267 -36.89 18.63 25.94
CA THR A 267 -37.29 19.87 25.28
C THR A 267 -38.79 20.12 25.52
N SER A 268 -39.12 21.23 26.20
CA SER A 268 -40.50 21.58 26.58
C SER A 268 -40.97 22.95 26.07
N ASP A 269 -40.08 23.73 25.45
CA ASP A 269 -40.37 25.08 24.93
C ASP A 269 -40.24 25.13 23.40
N ILE A 270 -41.03 25.99 22.77
CA ILE A 270 -40.97 26.36 21.35
C ILE A 270 -39.58 26.88 20.98
N SER A 271 -38.91 27.64 21.86
CA SER A 271 -37.55 28.13 21.60
C SER A 271 -36.53 27.00 21.39
N ASP A 272 -36.78 25.83 21.98
CA ASP A 272 -35.93 24.65 21.89
C ASP A 272 -36.22 23.78 20.65
N LEU A 273 -37.28 24.07 19.89
CA LEU A 273 -37.53 23.42 18.60
C LEU A 273 -36.35 23.57 17.64
N LYS A 274 -35.56 24.64 17.77
CA LYS A 274 -34.32 24.83 17.01
C LYS A 274 -33.35 23.66 17.21
N VAL A 275 -33.21 23.14 18.43
CA VAL A 275 -32.36 21.98 18.74
C VAL A 275 -32.87 20.75 18.00
N ILE A 276 -34.19 20.53 18.01
CA ILE A 276 -34.83 19.42 17.29
C ILE A 276 -34.60 19.57 15.78
N TYR A 277 -34.79 20.75 15.22
CA TYR A 277 -34.55 21.02 13.79
C TYR A 277 -33.09 20.83 13.38
N ASP A 278 -32.14 21.24 14.22
CA ASP A 278 -30.71 21.03 13.97
C ASP A 278 -30.39 19.52 13.92
N ILE A 279 -30.96 18.73 14.84
CA ILE A 279 -30.82 17.28 14.83
C ILE A 279 -31.49 16.66 13.60
N ILE A 280 -32.73 17.05 13.27
CA ILE A 280 -33.43 16.58 12.07
C ILE A 280 -32.57 16.85 10.84
N LYS A 281 -32.04 18.06 10.68
CA LYS A 281 -31.22 18.47 9.54
C LYS A 281 -29.95 17.63 9.39
N GLU A 282 -29.36 17.15 10.50
CA GLU A 282 -28.16 16.30 10.45
C GLU A 282 -28.43 14.89 9.90
N VAL A 283 -29.62 14.36 10.13
CA VAL A 283 -29.98 12.96 9.78
C VAL A 283 -30.93 12.88 8.60
N LYS A 284 -31.56 13.99 8.19
CA LYS A 284 -32.58 14.04 7.13
C LYS A 284 -32.14 13.34 5.85
N ASP A 285 -30.93 13.63 5.40
CA ASP A 285 -30.39 13.14 4.13
C ASP A 285 -29.58 11.83 4.29
N LEU A 286 -29.69 11.17 5.46
CA LEU A 286 -29.00 9.91 5.73
C LEU A 286 -29.75 8.74 5.05
N ASP A 287 -29.19 8.23 3.96
CA ASP A 287 -29.56 6.95 3.39
C ASP A 287 -28.98 5.81 4.25
N ILE A 288 -29.85 5.10 4.97
CA ILE A 288 -29.48 4.00 5.87
C ILE A 288 -28.87 2.81 5.12
N SER A 289 -29.35 2.50 3.91
CA SER A 289 -28.81 1.41 3.10
C SER A 289 -27.38 1.72 2.67
N ARG A 290 -27.15 2.93 2.15
CA ARG A 290 -25.82 3.42 1.78
C ARG A 290 -24.90 3.50 2.99
N PHE A 291 -25.38 4.00 4.12
CA PHE A 291 -24.62 4.08 5.36
C PHE A 291 -24.22 2.70 5.89
N LYS A 292 -25.12 1.72 5.82
CA LYS A 292 -24.84 0.32 6.18
C LYS A 292 -23.72 -0.27 5.30
N ARG A 293 -23.75 0.00 3.98
CA ARG A 293 -22.67 -0.41 3.06
C ARG A 293 -21.33 0.23 3.42
N PHE A 294 -21.34 1.53 3.69
CA PHE A 294 -20.16 2.28 4.15
C PHE A 294 -19.55 1.68 5.43
N VAL A 295 -20.36 1.50 6.48
CA VAL A 295 -19.91 0.99 7.77
C VAL A 295 -19.31 -0.41 7.68
N LYS A 296 -19.84 -1.27 6.79
CA LYS A 296 -19.29 -2.60 6.53
C LYS A 296 -17.93 -2.57 5.85
N LYS A 297 -17.64 -1.53 5.05
CA LYS A 297 -16.40 -1.36 4.30
C LYS A 297 -15.34 -0.56 5.03
N LEU A 298 -15.74 0.23 6.03
CA LEU A 298 -14.84 1.04 6.83
C LEU A 298 -14.08 0.19 7.85
N LYS A 299 -12.76 0.16 7.73
CA LYS A 299 -11.82 -0.47 8.67
C LYS A 299 -11.03 0.60 9.40
N VAL A 300 -10.78 0.38 10.69
CA VAL A 300 -10.03 1.34 11.50
C VAL A 300 -8.80 0.68 12.11
N PHE A 301 -7.63 1.10 11.65
CA PHE A 301 -6.34 0.63 12.12
C PHE A 301 -5.86 1.58 13.22
N THR A 302 -5.70 1.09 14.44
CA THR A 302 -5.32 1.88 15.61
C THR A 302 -4.08 1.33 16.28
N CYS A 303 -3.38 2.18 17.05
CA CYS A 303 -2.11 1.84 17.68
C CYS A 303 -1.09 1.31 16.65
N GLN A 304 -1.17 1.81 15.42
CA GLN A 304 -0.20 1.49 14.37
C GLN A 304 1.12 2.19 14.66
N CYS A 305 2.16 1.80 13.93
CA CYS A 305 3.48 2.38 14.10
C CYS A 305 3.45 3.91 14.01
N ASN A 306 4.25 4.56 14.85
CA ASN A 306 4.57 5.98 14.70
C ASN A 306 5.64 6.19 13.60
N GLU A 307 6.09 7.43 13.41
CA GLU A 307 7.04 7.77 12.34
C GLU A 307 8.39 7.03 12.44
N ASP A 308 8.95 6.90 13.65
CA ASP A 308 10.23 6.23 13.88
C ASP A 308 10.10 4.72 13.72
N GLU A 309 9.00 4.16 14.24
CA GLU A 309 8.68 2.74 14.09
C GLU A 309 8.46 2.38 12.62
N ALA A 310 7.73 3.20 11.85
CA ALA A 310 7.58 3.04 10.41
C ALA A 310 8.95 3.02 9.71
N SER A 311 9.84 3.93 10.10
CA SER A 311 11.20 4.01 9.57
C SER A 311 12.03 2.76 9.87
N LYS A 312 11.84 2.13 11.03
CA LYS A 312 12.48 0.84 11.38
C LYS A 312 11.91 -0.31 10.55
N VAL A 313 10.58 -0.37 10.39
CA VAL A 313 9.92 -1.40 9.58
C VAL A 313 10.38 -1.31 8.12
N ILE A 314 10.43 -0.10 7.55
CA ILE A 314 10.91 0.10 6.16
C ILE A 314 12.33 -0.42 6.00
N ARG A 315 13.26 -0.12 6.92
CA ARG A 315 14.64 -0.62 6.85
C ARG A 315 14.71 -2.14 6.85
N GLN A 316 14.00 -2.78 7.78
CA GLN A 316 13.95 -4.24 7.88
C GLN A 316 13.37 -4.89 6.62
N ASP A 317 12.33 -4.29 6.08
CA ASP A 317 11.66 -4.75 4.87
C ASP A 317 12.59 -4.54 3.64
N LEU A 318 13.25 -3.39 3.54
CA LEU A 318 14.21 -3.04 2.48
C LEU A 318 15.39 -4.02 2.43
N GLN A 319 15.98 -4.34 3.59
CA GLN A 319 17.08 -5.30 3.70
C GLN A 319 16.67 -6.67 3.13
N LYS A 320 15.44 -7.12 3.42
CA LYS A 320 14.92 -8.42 2.96
C LYS A 320 14.64 -8.49 1.46
N VAL A 321 14.21 -7.38 0.83
CA VAL A 321 13.87 -7.38 -0.61
C VAL A 321 15.06 -7.03 -1.48
N LEU A 322 15.89 -6.08 -1.04
CA LEU A 322 17.03 -5.66 -1.82
C LEU A 322 18.23 -6.60 -1.66
N PHE A 323 18.28 -7.41 -0.59
CA PHE A 323 19.40 -8.30 -0.26
C PHE A 323 20.73 -7.56 -0.09
N VAL A 324 20.66 -6.29 0.33
CA VAL A 324 21.84 -5.44 0.55
C VAL A 324 22.37 -5.69 1.96
N PRO A 325 23.65 -6.05 2.13
CA PRO A 325 24.24 -6.29 3.44
C PRO A 325 24.50 -4.98 4.20
N ASP A 326 24.67 -5.09 5.51
CA ASP A 326 25.09 -3.98 6.38
C ASP A 326 26.53 -3.56 6.03
N PRO A 327 26.86 -2.25 6.07
CA PRO A 327 26.02 -1.10 6.43
C PRO A 327 25.24 -0.48 5.25
N TYR A 328 25.29 -1.08 4.06
CA TYR A 328 24.84 -0.44 2.82
C TYR A 328 23.31 -0.26 2.70
N TYR A 329 22.51 -0.97 3.50
CA TYR A 329 21.06 -0.79 3.47
C TYR A 329 20.61 0.60 3.95
N GLU A 330 21.36 1.27 4.83
CA GLU A 330 21.04 2.64 5.25
C GLU A 330 21.18 3.62 4.08
N LEU A 331 22.19 3.43 3.22
CA LEU A 331 22.33 4.22 2.00
C LEU A 331 21.11 4.04 1.08
N MET A 332 20.63 2.80 0.93
CA MET A 332 19.42 2.50 0.15
C MET A 332 18.16 3.09 0.78
N TYR A 333 18.06 3.07 2.11
CA TYR A 333 16.95 3.69 2.83
C TYR A 333 16.92 5.20 2.59
N VAL A 334 18.04 5.90 2.77
CA VAL A 334 18.14 7.35 2.55
C VAL A 334 17.78 7.70 1.10
N ARG A 335 18.31 6.95 0.12
CA ARG A 335 18.01 7.18 -1.29
C ARG A 335 16.52 6.98 -1.59
N LEU A 336 15.94 5.88 -1.11
CA LEU A 336 14.52 5.59 -1.28
C LEU A 336 13.64 6.70 -0.67
N MET A 337 13.92 7.14 0.56
CA MET A 337 13.14 8.18 1.22
C MET A 337 13.25 9.53 0.51
N ASN A 338 14.43 9.89 0.01
CA ASN A 338 14.61 11.12 -0.77
C ASN A 338 13.81 11.08 -2.08
N SER A 339 13.88 9.96 -2.80
CA SER A 339 13.09 9.74 -4.01
C SER A 339 11.58 9.81 -3.74
N PHE A 340 11.12 9.14 -2.67
CA PHE A 340 9.71 9.16 -2.26
C PHE A 340 9.24 10.54 -1.87
N LYS A 341 10.04 11.29 -1.10
CA LYS A 341 9.75 12.66 -0.72
C LYS A 341 9.61 13.54 -1.96
N ASN A 342 10.53 13.42 -2.92
CA ASN A 342 10.46 14.19 -4.15
C ASN A 342 9.20 13.87 -4.96
N TRP A 343 8.88 12.58 -5.16
CA TRP A 343 7.64 12.16 -5.80
C TRP A 343 6.40 12.71 -5.06
N TRP A 344 6.38 12.56 -3.73
CA TRP A 344 5.27 13.00 -2.91
C TRP A 344 5.10 14.53 -2.94
N GLN A 345 6.15 15.33 -3.14
CA GLN A 345 6.04 16.79 -3.21
C GLN A 345 5.71 17.31 -4.61
N ASN A 346 6.32 16.71 -5.64
CA ASN A 346 6.45 17.34 -6.96
C ASN A 346 5.83 16.53 -8.11
N ASP A 347 5.26 15.35 -7.83
CA ASP A 347 4.80 14.44 -8.86
C ASP A 347 3.31 14.10 -8.68
N ASN A 348 2.60 14.03 -9.81
CA ASN A 348 1.20 13.68 -9.97
C ASN A 348 1.02 12.39 -10.78
N ARG A 349 2.08 11.62 -11.01
CA ARG A 349 2.03 10.31 -11.67
C ARG A 349 1.79 9.20 -10.67
N TYR A 350 1.01 8.20 -11.08
CA TYR A 350 0.83 7.00 -10.27
C TYR A 350 2.15 6.26 -10.07
N LEU A 351 2.39 5.83 -8.82
CA LEU A 351 3.45 4.90 -8.52
C LEU A 351 3.05 3.49 -8.92
N THR A 352 3.98 2.81 -9.58
CA THR A 352 3.88 1.41 -10.02
C THR A 352 5.22 0.72 -9.75
N GLU A 353 5.29 -0.58 -9.96
CA GLU A 353 6.55 -1.32 -9.92
C GLU A 353 7.57 -0.85 -10.99
N ASN A 354 7.13 -0.11 -12.01
CA ASN A 354 7.97 0.37 -13.10
C ASN A 354 8.36 1.85 -12.96
N THR A 355 7.98 2.51 -11.87
CA THR A 355 8.37 3.91 -11.66
C THR A 355 9.88 4.04 -11.60
N GLU A 356 10.43 5.00 -12.35
CA GLU A 356 11.87 5.26 -12.50
C GLU A 356 12.60 5.33 -11.15
N MET A 357 12.04 6.08 -10.20
CA MET A 357 12.64 6.24 -8.87
C MET A 357 12.90 4.91 -8.16
N TRP A 358 12.02 3.92 -8.33
CA TRP A 358 12.18 2.59 -7.74
C TRP A 358 13.15 1.76 -8.55
N GLN A 359 13.08 1.86 -9.88
CA GLN A 359 14.01 1.20 -10.78
C GLN A 359 15.45 1.63 -10.52
N ASP A 360 15.69 2.89 -10.15
CA ASP A 360 16.98 3.40 -9.73
C ASP A 360 17.44 2.78 -8.42
N VAL A 361 16.63 2.82 -7.36
CA VAL A 361 17.00 2.21 -6.06
C VAL A 361 17.39 0.73 -6.22
N VAL A 362 16.64 -0.01 -7.03
CA VAL A 362 16.95 -1.41 -7.31
C VAL A 362 18.27 -1.53 -8.10
N ARG A 363 18.51 -0.67 -9.10
CA ARG A 363 19.75 -0.64 -9.90
C ARG A 363 20.97 -0.39 -9.01
N ASP A 364 20.90 0.58 -8.11
CA ASP A 364 22.01 0.89 -7.20
C ASP A 364 22.26 -0.25 -6.23
N SER A 365 21.20 -0.88 -5.73
CA SER A 365 21.35 -2.05 -4.86
C SER A 365 22.03 -3.22 -5.58
N ASP A 366 21.73 -3.43 -6.87
CA ASP A 366 22.43 -4.41 -7.70
C ASP A 366 23.91 -4.05 -7.86
N MET A 367 24.23 -2.77 -8.09
CA MET A 367 25.62 -2.29 -8.18
C MET A 367 26.39 -2.49 -6.87
N ILE A 368 25.78 -2.16 -5.73
CA ILE A 368 26.39 -2.36 -4.41
C ILE A 368 26.67 -3.85 -4.17
N ILE A 369 25.71 -4.73 -4.45
CA ILE A 369 25.90 -6.17 -4.28
C ILE A 369 27.03 -6.68 -5.17
N PHE A 370 27.09 -6.19 -6.41
CA PHE A 370 28.16 -6.51 -7.35
C PHE A 370 29.53 -6.05 -6.83
N GLU A 371 29.67 -4.79 -6.44
CA GLU A 371 30.93 -4.22 -5.94
C GLU A 371 31.42 -4.92 -4.67
N ILE A 372 30.53 -5.24 -3.73
CA ILE A 372 30.90 -5.99 -2.53
C ILE A 372 31.49 -7.36 -2.89
N ARG A 373 30.90 -8.05 -3.89
CA ARG A 373 31.41 -9.35 -4.33
C ARG A 373 32.73 -9.21 -5.07
N LEU A 374 32.83 -8.23 -5.95
CA LEU A 374 34.03 -7.95 -6.72
C LEU A 374 35.20 -7.60 -5.80
N ASN A 375 34.96 -6.78 -4.77
CA ASN A 375 35.98 -6.42 -3.78
C ASN A 375 36.46 -7.64 -2.98
N LYS A 376 35.55 -8.54 -2.56
CA LYS A 376 35.96 -9.81 -1.95
C LYS A 376 36.85 -10.67 -2.85
N LEU A 377 36.59 -10.68 -4.16
CA LEU A 377 37.43 -11.38 -5.13
C LEU A 377 38.78 -10.67 -5.30
N ARG A 378 38.82 -9.34 -5.32
CA ARG A 378 40.05 -8.52 -5.42
C ARG A 378 40.93 -8.66 -4.18
N GLU A 379 40.33 -8.73 -3.00
CA GLU A 379 41.03 -8.95 -1.71
C GLU A 379 41.83 -10.26 -1.68
N MET A 380 41.53 -11.23 -2.56
CA MET A 380 42.34 -12.43 -2.70
C MET A 380 43.75 -12.15 -3.27
N GLY A 381 43.97 -10.99 -3.90
CA GLY A 381 45.27 -10.59 -4.46
C GLY A 381 45.74 -11.45 -5.63
N LEU A 382 44.85 -12.25 -6.23
CA LEU A 382 45.20 -13.16 -7.33
C LEU A 382 44.98 -12.46 -8.67
N VAL A 383 45.99 -12.54 -9.53
CA VAL A 383 45.94 -12.03 -10.90
C VAL A 383 46.21 -13.19 -11.85
N PHE A 384 45.28 -13.46 -12.76
CA PHE A 384 45.47 -14.47 -13.79
C PHE A 384 46.39 -13.94 -14.90
N LYS A 385 47.18 -14.83 -15.49
CA LYS A 385 48.04 -14.48 -16.63
C LYS A 385 47.21 -14.03 -17.83
N GLU A 386 47.75 -13.09 -18.60
CA GLU A 386 47.07 -12.49 -19.75
C GLU A 386 46.61 -13.53 -20.78
N GLU A 387 47.40 -14.59 -21.03
CA GLU A 387 47.00 -15.64 -21.97
C GLU A 387 45.74 -16.38 -21.49
N MET A 388 45.63 -16.61 -20.19
CA MET A 388 44.46 -17.26 -19.59
C MET A 388 43.22 -16.35 -19.63
N LEU A 389 43.42 -15.03 -19.52
CA LEU A 389 42.34 -14.04 -19.63
C LEU A 389 41.84 -13.95 -21.07
N LYS A 390 42.74 -13.91 -22.06
CA LYS A 390 42.39 -13.92 -23.48
C LYS A 390 41.62 -15.17 -23.89
N GLU A 391 42.09 -16.35 -23.49
CA GLU A 391 41.38 -17.61 -23.71
C GLU A 391 39.95 -17.55 -23.14
N CYS A 392 39.81 -17.02 -21.92
CA CYS A 392 38.51 -16.84 -21.29
C CYS A 392 37.64 -15.82 -22.05
N GLN A 393 38.21 -14.71 -22.51
CA GLN A 393 37.49 -13.71 -23.30
C GLN A 393 37.00 -14.29 -24.63
N GLU A 394 37.81 -15.10 -25.31
CA GLU A 394 37.43 -15.78 -26.55
C GLU A 394 36.25 -16.73 -26.31
N GLN A 395 36.30 -17.54 -25.26
CA GLN A 395 35.17 -18.40 -24.85
C GLN A 395 33.90 -17.60 -24.55
N LEU A 396 34.04 -16.39 -24.00
CA LEU A 396 32.93 -15.51 -23.66
C LEU A 396 32.38 -14.71 -24.84
N ARG A 397 33.17 -14.48 -25.91
CA ARG A 397 32.73 -13.76 -27.12
C ARG A 397 31.73 -14.57 -27.93
N ASP A 398 31.87 -15.89 -27.93
CA ASP A 398 31.01 -16.79 -28.70
C ASP A 398 29.66 -17.06 -28.00
N GLU A 399 29.53 -16.71 -26.72
CA GLU A 399 28.34 -16.96 -25.91
C GLU A 399 27.65 -15.66 -25.46
N CYS A 400 26.63 -15.24 -26.21
CA CYS A 400 25.84 -14.07 -25.82
C CYS A 400 24.84 -14.42 -24.69
N GLY A 401 25.10 -13.90 -23.49
CA GLY A 401 24.04 -13.50 -22.54
C GLY A 401 24.14 -14.02 -21.11
N ILE A 402 24.48 -15.29 -20.90
CA ILE A 402 24.57 -15.90 -19.56
C ILE A 402 25.79 -16.81 -19.50
N VAL A 403 26.69 -16.54 -18.56
CA VAL A 403 27.87 -17.34 -18.28
C VAL A 403 27.59 -18.12 -17.01
N SER A 404 27.18 -19.37 -17.16
CA SER A 404 27.04 -20.26 -16.02
C SER A 404 28.41 -20.83 -15.67
N ILE A 405 28.97 -20.44 -14.52
CA ILE A 405 30.21 -21.04 -14.03
C ILE A 405 29.86 -22.33 -13.30
N VAL A 406 29.81 -23.42 -14.08
CA VAL A 406 29.76 -24.77 -13.53
C VAL A 406 31.20 -25.24 -13.31
N SER A 407 31.75 -24.88 -12.14
CA SER A 407 33.09 -25.33 -11.76
C SER A 407 33.00 -26.70 -11.07
N TYR A 408 33.49 -27.75 -11.73
CA TYR A 408 33.85 -29.02 -11.10
C TYR A 408 35.18 -28.93 -10.30
N SER A 409 35.78 -27.74 -10.27
CA SER A 409 36.96 -27.49 -9.43
C SER A 409 36.53 -27.16 -8.00
N VAL A 410 37.42 -27.47 -7.05
CA VAL A 410 37.26 -27.20 -5.62
C VAL A 410 37.17 -25.68 -5.31
N TRP A 411 37.33 -24.81 -6.32
CA TRP A 411 37.45 -23.35 -6.13
C TRP A 411 36.58 -22.53 -7.09
N PRO A 412 35.23 -22.58 -7.00
CA PRO A 412 34.32 -21.75 -7.82
C PRO A 412 34.65 -20.25 -7.80
N THR A 413 35.11 -19.75 -6.65
CA THR A 413 35.57 -18.38 -6.43
C THR A 413 36.69 -17.96 -7.38
N LEU A 414 37.67 -18.85 -7.64
CA LEU A 414 38.78 -18.56 -8.55
C LEU A 414 38.32 -18.44 -9.99
N THR A 415 37.37 -19.29 -10.40
CA THR A 415 36.78 -19.21 -11.74
C THR A 415 35.97 -17.92 -11.90
N CYS A 416 35.21 -17.52 -10.87
CA CYS A 416 34.50 -16.23 -10.86
C CYS A 416 35.47 -15.06 -10.98
N LEU A 417 36.58 -15.08 -10.24
CA LEU A 417 37.63 -14.05 -10.34
C LEU A 417 38.25 -14.02 -11.75
N LYS A 418 38.57 -15.18 -12.35
CA LYS A 418 39.10 -15.27 -13.71
C LYS A 418 38.14 -14.64 -14.72
N VAL A 419 36.85 -14.97 -14.65
CA VAL A 419 35.81 -14.41 -15.52
C VAL A 419 35.65 -12.90 -15.31
N CYS A 420 35.66 -12.42 -14.07
CA CYS A 420 35.59 -10.99 -13.77
C CYS A 420 36.80 -10.23 -14.33
N GLN A 421 38.02 -10.77 -14.18
CA GLN A 421 39.23 -10.18 -14.74
C GLN A 421 39.21 -10.21 -16.28
N ALA A 422 38.77 -11.32 -16.87
CA ALA A 422 38.68 -11.49 -18.32
C ALA A 422 37.67 -10.52 -18.94
N LEU A 423 36.51 -10.31 -18.32
CA LEU A 423 35.51 -9.35 -18.77
C LEU A 423 35.92 -7.88 -18.55
N GLY A 424 37.14 -7.63 -18.04
CA GLY A 424 37.63 -6.29 -17.77
C GLY A 424 36.68 -5.53 -16.86
N SER A 425 36.32 -6.13 -15.72
CA SER A 425 35.28 -5.71 -14.75
C SER A 425 35.39 -4.23 -14.35
N THR A 426 34.91 -3.39 -15.25
CA THR A 426 34.60 -1.97 -15.13
C THR A 426 33.09 -1.85 -15.24
N GLU A 427 32.51 -0.83 -14.61
CA GLU A 427 31.05 -0.60 -14.59
C GLU A 427 30.43 -0.61 -16.01
N GLU A 428 31.21 -0.24 -17.02
CA GLU A 428 30.85 -0.11 -18.44
C GLU A 428 30.51 -1.45 -19.13
N ASN A 429 31.04 -2.59 -18.67
CA ASN A 429 30.88 -3.88 -19.37
C ASN A 429 29.63 -4.67 -18.99
N GLY A 430 28.81 -4.17 -18.06
CA GLY A 430 27.49 -4.75 -17.85
C GLY A 430 27.50 -6.18 -17.27
N VAL A 431 28.47 -6.52 -16.42
CA VAL A 431 28.56 -7.85 -15.79
C VAL A 431 27.79 -7.91 -14.47
N LEU A 432 27.04 -8.99 -14.22
CA LEU A 432 26.34 -9.23 -12.96
C LEU A 432 26.77 -10.57 -12.35
N LEU A 433 27.46 -10.54 -11.22
CA LEU A 433 27.92 -11.73 -10.51
C LEU A 433 26.90 -12.18 -9.46
N ILE A 434 26.33 -13.38 -9.64
CA ILE A 434 25.27 -13.95 -8.80
C ILE A 434 25.65 -15.33 -8.29
N GLN A 435 25.46 -15.58 -7.00
CA GLN A 435 25.53 -16.95 -6.48
C GLN A 435 24.23 -17.71 -6.79
N PHE A 436 24.34 -18.98 -7.13
CA PHE A 436 23.20 -19.82 -7.50
C PHE A 436 22.14 -19.92 -6.40
N LYS A 437 22.57 -19.94 -5.13
CA LYS A 437 21.65 -19.88 -3.97
C LYS A 437 20.81 -18.59 -3.95
N ASP A 438 21.35 -17.49 -4.48
CA ASP A 438 20.65 -16.22 -4.57
C ASP A 438 19.78 -16.15 -5.82
N LEU A 439 20.15 -16.86 -6.90
CA LEU A 439 19.32 -16.99 -8.09
C LEU A 439 17.93 -17.56 -7.75
N LYS A 440 17.84 -18.54 -6.84
CA LYS A 440 16.53 -19.06 -6.38
C LYS A 440 15.69 -17.99 -5.68
N LYS A 441 16.33 -17.07 -4.95
CA LYS A 441 15.65 -16.02 -4.17
C LYS A 441 15.31 -14.79 -5.03
N MET A 442 16.17 -14.46 -5.99
CA MET A 442 16.16 -13.24 -6.78
C MET A 442 15.84 -13.48 -8.26
N GLY A 443 15.50 -14.71 -8.65
CA GLY A 443 15.42 -15.14 -10.06
C GLY A 443 14.58 -14.23 -10.94
N ASN A 444 13.37 -13.87 -10.50
CA ASN A 444 12.50 -12.97 -11.24
C ASN A 444 13.11 -11.57 -11.43
N ARG A 445 13.78 -11.04 -10.41
CA ARG A 445 14.46 -9.74 -10.46
C ARG A 445 15.65 -9.78 -11.41
N ILE A 446 16.49 -10.81 -11.31
CA ILE A 446 17.67 -11.01 -12.15
C ILE A 446 17.22 -11.15 -13.62
N TRP A 447 16.20 -11.96 -13.86
CA TRP A 447 15.64 -12.19 -15.18
C TRP A 447 15.11 -10.91 -15.81
N GLN A 448 14.33 -10.13 -15.06
CA GLN A 448 13.82 -8.84 -15.53
C GLN A 448 14.96 -7.89 -15.91
N ARG A 449 16.00 -7.81 -15.10
CA ARG A 449 17.16 -6.93 -15.36
C ARG A 449 17.97 -7.35 -16.57
N TRP A 450 18.15 -8.65 -16.77
CA TRP A 450 18.81 -9.17 -17.95
C TRP A 450 18.00 -8.83 -19.21
N ARG A 451 16.67 -8.99 -19.15
CA ARG A 451 15.76 -8.64 -20.26
C ARG A 451 15.77 -7.15 -20.61
N ASP A 452 15.91 -6.29 -19.62
CA ASP A 452 15.92 -4.84 -19.81
C ASP A 452 17.23 -4.32 -20.45
N GLY A 453 18.19 -5.20 -20.76
CA GLY A 453 19.43 -4.84 -21.44
C GLY A 453 20.46 -4.16 -20.54
N TYR A 454 20.21 -4.10 -19.23
CA TYR A 454 21.11 -3.45 -18.27
C TYR A 454 22.45 -4.15 -18.10
N ARG A 455 22.47 -5.46 -18.30
CA ARG A 455 23.66 -6.29 -18.11
C ARG A 455 23.75 -7.27 -19.29
N ARG A 456 24.90 -7.26 -19.98
CA ARG A 456 25.15 -8.15 -21.13
C ARG A 456 25.48 -9.57 -20.69
N THR A 457 26.02 -9.71 -19.48
CA THR A 457 26.55 -10.99 -19.00
C THR A 457 26.16 -11.22 -17.55
N VAL A 458 25.42 -12.29 -17.29
CA VAL A 458 25.17 -12.80 -15.94
C VAL A 458 26.16 -13.92 -15.65
N VAL A 459 26.96 -13.79 -14.59
CA VAL A 459 27.91 -14.80 -14.13
C VAL A 459 27.29 -15.53 -12.94
N LEU A 460 26.99 -16.82 -13.10
CA LEU A 460 26.41 -17.65 -12.03
C LEU A 460 27.50 -18.46 -11.31
N ASP A 461 27.72 -18.18 -10.03
CA ASP A 461 28.56 -18.96 -9.12
C ASP A 461 27.74 -20.08 -8.49
N ASN A 462 27.97 -21.33 -8.91
CA ASN A 462 27.21 -22.47 -8.39
C ASN A 462 27.50 -22.82 -6.92
N GLY A 463 28.55 -22.28 -6.31
CA GLY A 463 28.86 -22.38 -4.87
C GLY A 463 28.73 -23.79 -4.25
N GLU A 464 29.86 -24.45 -3.98
CA GLU A 464 29.99 -25.74 -3.27
C GLU A 464 29.01 -26.86 -3.68
N TYR A 465 29.52 -27.84 -4.44
CA TYR A 465 28.97 -29.19 -4.37
C TYR A 465 29.37 -29.77 -3.00
N ASN A 466 28.37 -30.15 -2.19
CA ASN A 466 28.57 -31.01 -1.02
C ASN A 466 29.19 -32.35 -1.42
#